data_AF-A0A4U6C156-F1
#
_entry.id   AF-A0A4U6C156-F1
#
_cell.length_a   1.000
_cell.length_b   1.000
_cell.length_c   1.000
_cell.angle_alpha   90.00
_cell.angle_beta   90.00
_cell.angle_gamma   90.00
#
_symmetry.space_group_name_H-M   'P 1'
#
loop_
_entity.id
_entity.type
_entity.pdbx_description
1 polymer ?
#
loop_
_entity_poly.entity_id
_entity_poly.type
_entity_poly.pdbx_seq_one_letter_code
_entity_poly.pdbx_strand_id
1 'polypeptide(L)'
;MKDEKRIYTEPHPDEPVERLIMEPGPEDEVTDRYDQVDTAGFAGIPLFRVVHAPRHPMQTDAQDLVSRRDLEQYYLDLSALRHLAHRAANELGFPARCARPACRRAHACVSDRDENDWSFPGPWMPPCAGTYRLVDRIRGHMRAKAGLVNGDGDA
;
A
#
# COMPACT_ATOMS: atom_id res chain seq x y z
N MET A 1 4.65 28.35 -27.21
CA MET A 1 4.83 27.13 -26.40
C MET A 1 3.85 26.11 -26.92
N LYS A 2 4.31 25.04 -27.56
CA LYS A 2 3.43 23.95 -27.98
C LYS A 2 3.31 23.01 -26.79
N ASP A 3 2.09 22.83 -26.28
CA ASP A 3 1.77 21.79 -25.31
C ASP A 3 2.06 20.42 -25.94
N GLU A 4 3.20 19.83 -25.57
CA GLU A 4 3.44 18.41 -25.79
C GLU A 4 2.42 17.64 -24.95
N LYS A 5 1.36 17.15 -25.62
CA LYS A 5 0.52 16.10 -25.06
C LYS A 5 1.43 14.90 -24.79
N ARG A 6 1.82 14.73 -23.52
CA ARG A 6 2.37 13.46 -23.03
C ARG A 6 1.32 12.39 -23.31
N ILE A 7 1.53 11.61 -24.36
CA ILE A 7 0.76 10.40 -24.62
C ILE A 7 1.14 9.45 -23.48
N TYR A 8 0.19 9.22 -22.56
CA TYR A 8 0.36 8.23 -21.52
C TYR A 8 0.44 6.86 -22.22
N THR A 9 1.63 6.28 -22.23
CA THR A 9 1.82 4.91 -22.72
C THR A 9 1.68 4.01 -21.51
N GLU A 10 0.83 2.99 -21.60
CA GLU A 10 0.70 2.03 -20.50
C GLU A 10 2.05 1.34 -20.24
N PRO A 11 2.50 1.24 -18.97
CA PRO A 11 3.77 0.61 -18.65
C PRO A 11 3.74 -0.88 -19.00
N HIS A 12 4.87 -1.40 -19.48
CA HIS A 12 4.98 -2.82 -19.82
C HIS A 12 4.88 -3.69 -18.54
N PRO A 13 4.23 -4.88 -18.58
CA PRO A 13 4.00 -5.69 -17.37
C PRO A 13 5.25 -6.10 -16.59
N ASP A 14 6.40 -6.14 -17.28
CA ASP A 14 7.71 -6.49 -16.73
C ASP A 14 8.61 -5.29 -16.47
N GLU A 15 8.15 -4.07 -16.75
CA GLU A 15 8.88 -2.86 -16.36
C GLU A 15 8.94 -2.74 -14.84
N PRO A 16 10.08 -2.27 -14.31
CA PRO A 16 10.18 -1.95 -12.90
C PRO A 16 9.25 -0.78 -12.58
N VAL A 17 8.69 -0.80 -11.38
CA VAL A 17 7.89 0.31 -10.87
C VAL A 17 8.80 1.53 -10.66
N GLU A 18 8.44 2.67 -11.26
CA GLU A 18 9.09 3.96 -11.01
C GLU A 18 8.76 4.46 -9.59
N ARG A 19 9.77 4.85 -8.80
CA ARG A 19 9.58 5.28 -7.41
C ARG A 19 8.99 6.68 -7.33
N LEU A 20 8.01 6.85 -6.43
CA LEU A 20 7.33 8.10 -6.12
C LEU A 20 7.30 8.20 -4.60
N ILE A 21 8.20 9.01 -4.04
CA ILE A 21 8.24 9.25 -2.60
C ILE A 21 7.41 10.48 -2.29
N MET A 22 6.39 10.34 -1.45
CA MET A 22 5.62 11.46 -0.92
C MET A 22 5.97 11.61 0.56
N GLU A 23 6.81 12.60 0.86
CA GLU A 23 7.18 12.90 2.24
C GLU A 23 6.08 13.75 2.90
N PRO A 24 5.80 13.52 4.20
CA PRO A 24 4.94 14.40 4.98
C PRO A 24 5.45 15.85 4.96
N GLY A 25 4.53 16.79 4.96
CA GLY A 25 4.82 18.21 5.09
C GLY A 25 5.43 18.55 6.46
N PRO A 26 6.09 19.70 6.59
CA PRO A 26 6.77 20.10 7.82
C PRO A 26 5.83 20.34 9.01
N GLU A 27 4.54 20.58 8.73
CA GLU A 27 3.50 20.80 9.74
C GLU A 27 2.62 19.56 9.97
N ASP A 28 2.84 18.49 9.21
CA ASP A 28 2.05 17.27 9.34
C ASP A 28 2.43 16.53 10.63
N GLU A 29 1.41 16.09 11.35
CA GLU A 29 1.56 15.22 12.52
C GLU A 29 1.67 13.77 12.05
N VAL A 30 2.84 13.14 12.23
CA VAL A 30 3.06 11.72 11.93
C VAL A 30 3.01 10.91 13.23
N THR A 31 2.07 9.97 13.33
CA THR A 31 1.81 9.21 14.55
C THR A 31 1.61 7.72 14.28
N ASP A 32 1.97 6.88 15.25
CA ASP A 32 1.66 5.44 15.26
C ASP A 32 0.36 5.13 16.04
N ARG A 33 -0.33 6.18 16.51
CA ARG A 33 -1.56 6.08 17.29
C ARG A 33 -2.79 6.31 16.41
N TYR A 34 -3.82 5.53 16.70
CA TYR A 34 -5.14 5.62 16.11
C TYR A 34 -6.10 6.02 17.24
N ASP A 35 -6.52 7.28 17.27
CA ASP A 35 -7.34 7.80 18.36
C ASP A 35 -8.85 7.75 18.02
N GLN A 36 -9.21 7.63 16.74
CA GLN A 36 -10.58 7.66 16.22
C GLN A 36 -11.11 6.30 15.73
N VAL A 37 -10.24 5.30 15.54
CA VAL A 37 -10.62 3.96 15.06
C VAL A 37 -10.12 2.85 15.99
N ASP A 38 -10.91 1.77 16.09
CA ASP A 38 -10.55 0.60 16.92
C ASP A 38 -9.56 -0.30 16.18
N THR A 39 -8.37 -0.47 16.76
CA THR A 39 -7.30 -1.32 16.23
C THR A 39 -7.21 -2.69 16.90
N ALA A 40 -8.13 -3.05 17.82
CA ALA A 40 -8.05 -4.29 18.58
C ALA A 40 -8.01 -5.55 17.69
N GLY A 41 -8.73 -5.52 16.55
CA GLY A 41 -8.72 -6.61 15.55
C GLY A 41 -7.40 -6.80 14.82
N PHE A 42 -6.44 -5.88 14.97
CA PHE A 42 -5.15 -5.86 14.29
C PHE A 42 -3.97 -6.15 15.24
N ALA A 43 -4.24 -6.70 16.42
CA ALA A 43 -3.20 -7.08 17.38
C ALA A 43 -2.12 -7.98 16.72
N GLY A 44 -0.86 -7.55 16.80
CA GLY A 44 0.28 -8.26 16.21
C GLY A 44 0.51 -8.00 14.71
N ILE A 45 -0.33 -7.19 14.06
CA ILE A 45 -0.11 -6.71 12.70
C ILE A 45 0.60 -5.35 12.78
N PRO A 46 1.76 -5.17 12.11
CA PRO A 46 2.38 -3.86 11.99
C PRO A 46 1.41 -2.88 11.31
N LEU A 47 1.16 -1.74 11.93
CA LEU A 47 0.33 -0.68 11.37
C LEU A 47 1.18 0.34 10.61
N PHE A 48 0.58 1.04 9.66
CA PHE A 48 1.18 2.22 9.05
C PHE A 48 1.12 3.38 10.04
N ARG A 49 2.09 4.29 9.95
CA ARG A 49 1.95 5.59 10.61
C ARG A 49 0.91 6.43 9.88
N VAL A 50 0.05 7.08 10.64
CA VAL A 50 -0.95 8.03 10.13
C VAL A 50 -0.30 9.40 10.01
N VAL A 51 -0.56 10.07 8.90
CA VAL A 51 -0.08 11.43 8.62
C VAL A 51 -1.28 12.37 8.67
N HIS A 52 -1.46 13.11 9.76
CA HIS A 52 -2.53 14.10 9.90
C HIS A 52 -2.04 15.46 9.43
N ALA A 53 -2.67 15.99 8.38
CA ALA A 53 -2.46 17.37 7.96
C ALA A 53 -3.01 18.34 9.01
N PRO A 54 -2.46 19.57 9.11
CA PRO A 54 -3.05 20.62 9.93
C PRO A 54 -4.51 20.87 9.55
N ARG A 55 -5.33 21.13 10.58
CA ARG A 55 -6.73 21.50 10.36
C ARG A 55 -6.83 22.71 9.46
N HIS A 56 -7.68 22.64 8.43
CA HIS A 56 -7.91 23.78 7.56
C HIS A 56 -8.56 24.95 8.35
N PRO A 57 -8.17 26.23 8.13
CA PRO A 57 -8.67 27.35 8.94
C PRO A 57 -10.19 27.53 8.95
N MET A 58 -10.88 27.09 7.89
CA MET A 58 -12.34 27.16 7.76
C MET A 58 -13.07 25.89 8.21
N GLN A 59 -12.35 24.87 8.68
CA GLN A 59 -12.92 23.59 9.09
C GLN A 59 -13.40 23.69 10.55
N THR A 60 -14.65 23.30 10.77
CA THR A 60 -15.22 23.15 12.11
C THR A 60 -14.61 21.95 12.84
N ASP A 61 -14.70 21.93 14.18
CA ASP A 61 -14.20 20.81 14.99
C ASP A 61 -14.84 19.47 14.59
N ALA A 62 -16.16 19.47 14.32
CA ALA A 62 -16.85 18.25 13.88
C ALA A 62 -16.35 17.74 12.52
N GLN A 63 -16.05 18.65 11.59
CA GLN A 63 -15.49 18.27 10.28
C GLN A 63 -14.05 17.76 10.42
N ASP A 64 -13.25 18.36 11.28
CA ASP A 64 -11.88 17.91 11.56
C ASP A 64 -11.85 16.49 12.14
N LEU A 65 -12.73 16.22 13.10
CA LEU A 65 -12.86 14.88 13.70
C LEU A 65 -13.26 13.82 12.66
N VAL A 66 -14.20 14.12 11.76
CA VAL A 66 -14.58 13.21 10.67
C VAL A 66 -13.40 12.97 9.73
N SER A 67 -12.70 14.04 9.32
CA SER A 67 -11.53 13.91 8.45
C SER A 67 -10.41 13.08 9.10
N ARG A 68 -10.12 13.29 10.40
CA ARG A 68 -9.15 12.48 11.14
C ARG A 68 -9.58 11.01 11.19
N ARG A 69 -10.84 10.74 11.51
CA ARG A 69 -11.38 9.37 11.55
C ARG A 69 -11.28 8.65 10.21
N ASP A 70 -11.67 9.31 9.12
CA ASP A 70 -11.62 8.72 7.78
C ASP A 70 -10.16 8.42 7.37
N LEU A 71 -9.23 9.31 7.71
CA LEU A 71 -7.82 9.14 7.43
C LEU A 71 -7.20 8.00 8.23
N GLU A 72 -7.49 7.93 9.53
CA GLU A 72 -7.09 6.81 10.37
C GLU A 72 -7.65 5.48 9.83
N GLN A 73 -8.93 5.42 9.47
CA GLN A 73 -9.50 4.21 8.88
C GLN A 73 -8.78 3.81 7.60
N TYR A 74 -8.46 4.77 6.73
CA TYR A 74 -7.72 4.53 5.50
C TYR A 74 -6.34 3.90 5.76
N TYR A 75 -5.56 4.41 6.71
CA TYR A 75 -4.26 3.84 7.05
C TYR A 75 -4.37 2.47 7.75
N LEU A 76 -5.44 2.24 8.51
CA LEU A 76 -5.73 0.93 9.10
C LEU A 76 -6.02 -0.09 7.99
N ASP A 77 -6.82 0.28 7.00
CA ASP A 77 -7.13 -0.55 5.83
C ASP A 77 -5.86 -0.84 5.00
N LEU A 78 -4.97 0.14 4.81
CA LEU A 78 -3.67 -0.08 4.19
C LEU A 78 -2.81 -1.08 4.97
N SER A 79 -2.86 -1.04 6.30
CA SER A 79 -2.14 -1.99 7.16
C SER A 79 -2.66 -3.42 6.98
N ALA A 80 -3.99 -3.56 6.90
CA ALA A 80 -4.65 -4.82 6.56
C ALA A 80 -4.19 -5.35 5.20
N LEU A 81 -4.24 -4.48 4.18
CA LEU A 81 -3.82 -4.82 2.82
C LEU A 81 -2.35 -5.22 2.76
N ARG A 82 -1.46 -4.52 3.49
CA ARG A 82 -0.03 -4.88 3.60
C ARG A 82 0.15 -6.28 4.16
N HIS A 83 -0.52 -6.57 5.27
CA HIS A 83 -0.45 -7.90 5.88
C HIS A 83 -0.90 -9.01 4.92
N LEU A 84 -2.05 -8.81 4.26
CA LEU A 84 -2.60 -9.78 3.30
C LEU A 84 -1.70 -9.95 2.07
N ALA A 85 -1.14 -8.85 1.54
CA ALA A 85 -0.25 -8.88 0.40
C ALA A 85 1.07 -9.62 0.71
N HIS A 86 1.64 -9.41 1.90
CA HIS A 86 2.83 -10.15 2.34
C HIS A 86 2.55 -11.64 2.49
N ARG A 87 1.39 -12.03 3.07
CA ARG A 87 0.96 -13.43 3.11
C ARG A 87 0.79 -14.01 1.71
N ALA A 88 0.13 -13.30 0.80
CA ALA A 88 -0.07 -13.75 -0.57
C ALA A 88 1.26 -13.94 -1.31
N ALA A 89 2.20 -13.01 -1.18
CA ALA A 89 3.53 -13.15 -1.78
C ALA A 89 4.30 -14.37 -1.25
N ASN A 90 4.17 -14.67 0.05
CA ASN A 90 4.75 -15.88 0.66
C ASN A 90 4.14 -17.15 0.07
N GLU A 91 2.82 -17.22 0.02
CA GLU A 91 2.09 -18.38 -0.53
C GLU A 91 2.38 -18.61 -2.01
N LEU A 92 2.59 -17.53 -2.78
CA LEU A 92 3.00 -17.57 -4.19
C LEU A 92 4.49 -17.87 -4.39
N GLY A 93 5.29 -17.99 -3.32
CA GLY A 93 6.71 -18.33 -3.36
C GLY A 93 7.63 -17.23 -3.89
N PHE A 94 7.18 -15.97 -3.89
CA PHE A 94 7.97 -14.84 -4.40
C PHE A 94 9.27 -14.56 -3.60
N PRO A 95 9.32 -14.74 -2.26
CA PRO A 95 10.54 -14.48 -1.49
C PRO A 95 11.77 -15.24 -1.98
N ALA A 96 11.61 -16.46 -2.51
CA ALA A 96 12.72 -17.27 -3.02
C ALA A 96 13.46 -16.61 -4.21
N ARG A 97 12.77 -15.73 -4.94
CA ARG A 97 13.27 -15.04 -6.15
C ARG A 97 13.39 -13.53 -5.95
N CYS A 98 13.07 -13.03 -4.75
CA CYS A 98 13.10 -11.61 -4.45
C CYS A 98 14.52 -11.05 -4.64
N ALA A 99 14.66 -9.82 -5.12
CA ALA A 99 15.94 -9.13 -5.24
C ALA A 99 16.62 -8.91 -3.87
N ARG A 100 15.85 -8.82 -2.78
CA ARG A 100 16.36 -8.62 -1.42
C ARG A 100 16.89 -9.94 -0.82
N PRO A 101 18.18 -10.01 -0.42
CA PRO A 101 18.77 -11.24 0.14
C PRO A 101 18.11 -11.72 1.44
N ALA A 102 17.59 -10.80 2.27
CA ALA A 102 16.91 -11.14 3.52
C ALA A 102 15.67 -12.01 3.28
N CYS A 103 14.82 -11.63 2.32
CA CYS A 103 13.63 -12.41 1.97
C CYS A 103 13.98 -13.80 1.43
N ARG A 104 15.02 -13.89 0.59
CA ARG A 104 15.49 -15.19 0.07
C ARG A 104 15.96 -16.11 1.18
N ARG A 105 16.77 -15.61 2.12
CA ARG A 105 17.30 -16.41 3.25
C ARG A 105 16.20 -16.85 4.22
N ALA A 106 15.24 -15.96 4.50
CA ALA A 106 14.13 -16.25 5.41
C ALA A 106 13.05 -17.13 4.76
N HIS A 107 13.09 -17.33 3.43
CA HIS A 107 12.01 -17.92 2.64
C HIS A 107 10.63 -17.28 2.91
N ALA A 108 10.66 -16.00 3.29
CA ALA A 108 9.49 -15.21 3.68
C ALA A 108 9.70 -13.73 3.33
N CYS A 109 8.62 -13.02 3.03
CA CYS A 109 8.60 -11.60 2.76
C CYS A 109 8.68 -10.84 4.08
N VAL A 110 9.91 -10.64 4.55
CA VAL A 110 10.25 -9.99 5.84
C VAL A 110 10.68 -8.53 5.66
N SER A 111 10.49 -7.97 4.47
CA SER A 111 10.93 -6.62 4.15
C SER A 111 9.74 -5.79 3.71
N ASP A 112 9.69 -4.55 4.16
CA ASP A 112 8.68 -3.58 3.74
C ASP A 112 9.23 -2.63 2.68
N ARG A 113 8.31 -2.01 1.95
CA ARG A 113 8.59 -0.78 1.22
C ARG A 113 8.65 0.37 2.22
N ASP A 114 9.28 1.46 1.81
CA ASP A 114 9.18 2.70 2.56
C ASP A 114 7.71 3.12 2.63
N GLU A 115 7.22 3.54 3.79
CA GLU A 115 5.81 3.94 3.97
C GLU A 115 5.46 5.18 3.15
N ASN A 116 6.47 5.97 2.78
CA ASN A 116 6.34 7.13 1.91
C ASN A 116 6.47 6.78 0.42
N ASP A 117 6.74 5.52 0.06
CA ASP A 117 6.85 5.09 -1.34
C ASP A 117 5.47 4.77 -1.93
N TRP A 118 4.82 5.84 -2.40
CA TRP A 118 3.50 5.83 -3.04
C TRP A 118 3.54 5.48 -4.52
N SER A 119 4.68 5.00 -5.04
CA SER A 119 4.69 4.45 -6.39
C SER A 119 3.85 3.20 -6.49
N PHE A 120 3.22 3.05 -7.65
CA PHE A 120 2.29 1.95 -7.93
C PHE A 120 2.87 0.60 -7.47
N PRO A 121 2.12 -0.23 -6.72
CA PRO A 121 0.73 -0.06 -6.30
C PRO A 121 0.57 0.66 -4.94
N GLY A 122 1.65 1.20 -4.37
CA GLY A 122 1.70 1.86 -3.08
C GLY A 122 2.61 1.14 -2.07
N PRO A 123 2.75 1.70 -0.86
CA PRO A 123 3.68 1.21 0.16
C PRO A 123 3.22 -0.09 0.82
N TRP A 124 1.95 -0.46 0.68
CA TRP A 124 1.37 -1.68 1.22
C TRP A 124 1.78 -2.95 0.47
N MET A 125 2.27 -2.84 -0.77
CA MET A 125 2.68 -4.01 -1.54
C MET A 125 4.09 -4.45 -1.14
N PRO A 126 4.35 -5.77 -0.98
CA PRO A 126 5.67 -6.27 -0.65
C PRO A 126 6.70 -5.91 -1.74
N PRO A 127 7.96 -5.61 -1.36
CA PRO A 127 9.05 -5.36 -2.31
C PRO A 127 9.43 -6.60 -3.14
N CYS A 128 8.92 -7.78 -2.77
CA CYS A 128 9.03 -8.98 -3.59
C CYS A 128 8.21 -8.90 -4.89
N ALA A 129 7.22 -8.01 -4.97
CA ALA A 129 6.41 -7.76 -6.16
C ALA A 129 7.04 -6.64 -7.00
N GLY A 130 8.20 -6.92 -7.58
CA GLY A 130 9.02 -5.91 -8.27
C GLY A 130 8.55 -5.49 -9.67
N THR A 131 7.46 -6.07 -10.19
CA THR A 131 6.90 -5.76 -11.52
C THR A 131 5.38 -5.74 -11.46
N TYR A 132 4.74 -5.06 -12.42
CA TYR A 132 3.28 -4.99 -12.56
C TYR A 132 2.65 -6.39 -12.61
N ARG A 133 3.23 -7.33 -13.36
CA ARG A 133 2.74 -8.71 -13.44
C ARG A 133 2.70 -9.40 -12.07
N LEU A 134 3.71 -9.21 -11.22
CA LEU A 134 3.76 -9.82 -9.89
C LEU A 134 2.76 -9.17 -8.94
N VAL A 135 2.56 -7.85 -9.06
CA VAL A 135 1.53 -7.11 -8.33
C VAL A 135 0.14 -7.67 -8.63
N ASP A 136 -0.18 -7.86 -9.91
CA ASP A 136 -1.49 -8.37 -10.31
C ASP A 136 -1.71 -9.82 -9.87
N ARG A 137 -0.66 -10.65 -9.84
CA ARG A 137 -0.75 -12.00 -9.26
C ARG A 137 -1.09 -11.98 -7.78
N ILE A 138 -0.50 -11.07 -7.00
CA ILE A 138 -0.86 -10.91 -5.57
C ILE A 138 -2.30 -10.47 -5.42
N ARG A 139 -2.72 -9.44 -6.18
CA ARG A 139 -4.11 -8.95 -6.14
C ARG A 139 -5.11 -10.04 -6.51
N GLY A 140 -4.83 -10.80 -7.58
CA GLY A 140 -5.64 -11.94 -7.99
C GLY A 140 -5.74 -13.01 -6.90
N HIS A 141 -4.63 -13.35 -6.26
CA HIS A 141 -4.58 -14.32 -5.16
C HIS A 141 -5.38 -13.84 -3.93
N MET A 142 -5.26 -12.57 -3.57
CA MET A 142 -6.03 -11.96 -2.48
C MET A 142 -7.53 -11.99 -2.77
N ARG A 143 -7.96 -11.61 -3.98
CA ARG A 143 -9.36 -11.66 -4.41
C ARG A 143 -9.94 -13.07 -4.37
N ALA A 144 -9.19 -14.04 -4.90
CA ALA A 144 -9.58 -15.45 -4.87
C ALA A 144 -9.79 -15.94 -3.43
N LYS A 145 -8.91 -15.56 -2.49
CA LYS A 145 -9.07 -15.90 -1.07
C LYS A 145 -10.24 -15.21 -0.38
N ALA A 146 -10.58 -14.00 -0.82
CA ALA A 146 -11.75 -13.29 -0.32
C ALA A 146 -13.08 -13.84 -0.87
N GLY A 147 -13.06 -14.87 -1.73
CA GLY A 147 -14.26 -15.37 -2.42
C GLY A 147 -14.76 -14.41 -3.50
N LEU A 148 -13.98 -13.39 -3.85
CA LEU A 148 -14.24 -12.46 -4.93
C LEU A 148 -13.69 -13.10 -6.22
N VAL A 149 -14.43 -14.03 -6.78
CA VAL A 149 -14.08 -14.62 -8.09
C VAL A 149 -14.28 -13.51 -9.12
N ASN A 150 -13.23 -13.17 -9.88
CA ASN A 150 -13.39 -12.34 -11.07
C ASN A 150 -14.37 -13.10 -11.98
N GLY A 151 -15.49 -12.49 -12.36
CA GLY A 151 -16.24 -13.01 -13.51
C GLY A 151 -15.28 -13.03 -14.69
N ASP A 152 -15.05 -14.21 -15.24
CA ASP A 152 -14.16 -14.45 -16.37
C ASP A 152 -14.55 -13.53 -17.53
N GLY A 153 -13.70 -12.55 -17.81
CA GLY A 153 -13.68 -11.82 -19.07
C GLY A 153 -12.70 -12.52 -20.00
N ASP A 154 -13.09 -13.71 -20.48
CA ASP A 154 -12.50 -14.27 -21.70
C ASP A 154 -12.95 -13.40 -22.89
N ALA A 155 -12.02 -12.64 -23.45
CA ALA A 155 -12.10 -12.06 -24.79
C ALA A 155 -10.69 -11.97 -25.40
#